data_AF-A0AAW0ZCJ9-F1
#
_entry.id   AF-A0AAW0ZCJ9-F1
#
_cell.length_a   1.000
_cell.length_b   1.000
_cell.length_c   1.000
_cell.angle_alpha   90.00
_cell.angle_beta   90.00
_cell.angle_gamma   90.00
#
_symmetry.space_group_name_H-M   'P 1'
#
loop_
_entity.id
_entity.type
_entity.pdbx_description
1 polymer ?
#
loop_
_entity_poly.entity_id
_entity_poly.type
_entity_poly.pdbx_seq_one_letter_code
_entity_poly.pdbx_strand_id
1 'polypeptide(L)'
;MFTAIFALCLATFTICTSIFDLYCLYEAAPGSTHYGYYMISYEFVYVGNRHVRNALVVFALFSMLGGIIVFATSLILTAALRKEYEKKMVPWLYSFAAFIVFRFFAFIFFSIVNDMIFAYNITMCILWMTFICFSIYGWLIVYSLYVELCDLTRLEDLAHLRIGTMQSLNASTTQSIAGSRPTTPHSAVSALPAN
;
A
#
# COMPACT_ATOMS: atom_id res chain seq x y z
N MET A 1 -2.99 10.44 -7.21
CA MET A 1 -1.60 10.68 -7.67
C MET A 1 -0.75 11.42 -6.63
N PHE A 2 -1.19 12.57 -6.10
CA PHE A 2 -0.43 13.31 -5.07
C PHE A 2 -0.02 12.45 -3.86
N THR A 3 -0.92 11.61 -3.34
CA THR A 3 -0.60 10.69 -2.24
C THR A 3 0.54 9.72 -2.55
N ALA A 4 0.62 9.20 -3.78
CA ALA A 4 1.67 8.27 -4.16
C ALA A 4 3.04 8.98 -4.25
N ILE A 5 3.06 10.21 -4.77
CA ILE A 5 4.27 11.06 -4.81
C ILE A 5 4.70 11.42 -3.39
N PHE A 6 3.76 11.82 -2.54
CA PHE A 6 4.02 12.07 -1.12
C PHE A 6 4.62 10.85 -0.44
N ALA A 7 4.07 9.65 -0.65
CA ALA A 7 4.59 8.42 -0.07
C ALA A 7 6.00 8.08 -0.57
N LEU A 8 6.33 8.35 -1.84
CA LEU A 8 7.69 8.19 -2.37
C LEU A 8 8.69 9.16 -1.72
N CYS A 9 8.31 10.44 -1.61
CA CYS A 9 9.13 11.45 -0.93
C CYS A 9 9.32 11.09 0.55
N LEU A 10 8.25 10.70 1.23
CA LEU A 10 8.27 10.28 2.63
C LEU A 10 9.17 9.05 2.83
N ALA A 11 9.07 8.04 1.97
CA ALA A 11 9.91 6.86 2.03
C ALA A 11 11.39 7.19 1.83
N THR A 12 11.71 8.06 0.86
CA THR A 12 13.07 8.52 0.61
C THR A 12 13.62 9.29 1.82
N PHE A 13 12.84 10.23 2.35
CA PHE A 13 13.18 10.98 3.55
C PHE A 13 13.42 10.05 4.75
N THR A 14 12.55 9.05 4.93
CA THR A 14 12.65 8.02 5.97
C THR A 14 13.95 7.24 5.86
N ILE A 15 14.34 6.80 4.66
CA ILE A 15 15.58 6.05 4.45
C ILE A 15 16.80 6.92 4.79
N CYS A 16 16.86 8.15 4.25
CA CYS A 16 17.98 9.06 4.50
C CYS A 16 18.14 9.40 5.98
N THR A 17 17.03 9.75 6.66
CA THR A 17 17.04 10.06 8.09
C THR A 17 17.38 8.84 8.94
N SER A 18 16.90 7.65 8.60
CA SER A 18 17.24 6.43 9.36
C SER A 18 18.71 6.06 9.25
N ILE A 19 19.35 6.27 8.08
CA ILE A 19 20.80 6.08 7.90
C ILE A 19 21.58 7.09 8.75
N PHE A 20 21.15 8.35 8.74
CA PHE A 20 21.75 9.40 9.55
C PHE A 20 21.63 9.10 11.05
N ASP A 21 20.46 8.65 11.51
CA ASP A 21 20.23 8.27 12.91
C ASP A 21 21.13 7.11 13.33
N LEU A 22 21.30 6.09 12.48
CA LEU A 22 22.21 4.97 12.74
C LEU A 22 23.66 5.42 12.85
N TYR A 23 24.09 6.33 11.98
CA TYR A 23 25.43 6.92 12.05
C TYR A 23 25.64 7.67 13.37
N CYS A 24 24.70 8.54 13.75
CA CYS A 24 24.76 9.29 15.01
C CYS A 24 24.77 8.36 16.24
N LEU A 25 23.96 7.29 16.23
CA LEU A 25 23.91 6.32 17.33
C LEU A 25 25.17 5.45 17.42
N TYR A 26 25.84 5.20 16.29
CA TYR A 26 27.13 4.51 16.25
C TYR A 26 28.25 5.38 16.81
N GLU A 27 28.31 6.65 16.38
CA GLU A 27 29.30 7.61 16.86
C GLU A 27 29.15 7.85 18.37
N ALA A 28 27.93 7.87 18.91
CA ALA A 28 27.62 7.99 20.34
C ALA A 28 27.95 6.73 21.19
N ALA A 29 28.81 5.84 20.70
CA ALA A 29 29.29 4.69 21.47
C ALA A 29 30.25 5.11 22.59
N PRO A 30 30.16 4.48 23.79
CA PRO A 30 31.03 4.80 24.91
C PRO A 30 32.50 4.55 24.53
N GLY A 31 33.34 5.57 24.70
CA GLY A 31 34.75 5.54 24.31
C GLY A 31 35.08 6.29 23.01
N SER A 32 34.10 6.87 22.33
CA SER A 32 34.32 7.76 21.18
C SER A 32 34.65 9.20 21.62
N THR A 33 35.58 9.86 20.93
CA THR A 33 35.93 11.27 21.16
C THR A 33 35.01 12.18 20.33
N HIS A 34 34.17 12.97 20.99
CA HIS A 34 33.20 13.84 20.33
C HIS A 34 33.73 15.27 20.18
N TYR A 35 33.61 15.86 18.98
CA TYR A 35 33.74 17.30 18.77
C TYR A 35 32.33 17.90 18.73
N GLY A 36 31.95 18.62 19.78
CA GLY A 36 30.63 19.22 19.93
C GLY A 36 30.44 20.43 19.01
N TYR A 37 29.67 20.27 17.95
CA TYR A 37 29.08 21.40 17.23
C TYR A 37 27.62 21.55 17.67
N TYR A 38 27.27 22.72 18.23
CA TYR A 38 25.93 23.04 18.78
C TYR A 38 24.74 22.84 17.81
N MET A 39 24.99 22.69 16.49
CA MET A 39 23.97 22.40 15.47
C MET A 39 23.63 20.90 15.34
N ILE A 40 24.63 20.02 15.47
CA ILE A 40 24.51 18.55 15.36
C ILE A 40 25.49 18.00 16.41
N SER A 41 25.11 18.02 17.68
CA SER A 41 25.97 17.53 18.76
C SER A 41 25.70 16.05 19.00
N TYR A 42 26.73 15.21 18.85
CA TYR A 42 26.66 13.76 19.09
C TYR A 42 26.26 13.35 20.52
N GLU A 43 26.11 14.32 21.43
CA GLU A 43 25.39 14.21 22.71
C GLU A 43 23.86 14.05 22.56
N PHE A 44 23.40 13.68 21.36
CA PHE A 44 22.00 13.39 20.99
C PHE A 44 21.27 12.36 21.86
N VAL A 45 21.97 11.68 22.76
CA VAL A 45 21.47 10.45 23.38
C VAL A 45 21.50 10.62 24.88
N TYR A 46 20.54 9.98 25.54
CA TYR A 46 20.68 9.50 26.90
C TYR A 46 21.87 8.49 26.94
N VAL A 47 23.10 8.99 26.75
CA VAL A 47 24.35 8.21 26.57
C VAL A 47 24.59 7.28 27.78
N GLY A 48 23.92 7.56 28.90
CA GLY A 48 23.98 6.75 30.11
C GLY A 48 23.38 5.33 30.01
N ASN A 49 22.45 5.03 29.09
CA ASN A 49 21.77 3.72 29.08
C ASN A 49 21.86 2.95 27.75
N ARG A 50 22.60 1.84 27.77
CA ARG A 50 22.79 0.91 26.64
C ARG A 50 21.48 0.36 26.07
N HIS A 51 20.48 0.09 26.91
CA HIS A 51 19.21 -0.49 26.48
C HIS A 51 18.41 0.49 25.61
N VAL A 52 18.39 1.76 26.01
CA VAL A 52 17.69 2.83 25.30
C VAL A 52 18.32 3.07 23.94
N ARG A 53 19.66 3.15 23.87
CA ARG A 53 20.38 3.29 22.60
C ARG A 53 20.11 2.11 21.66
N ASN A 54 20.20 0.89 22.15
CA ASN A 54 19.93 -0.29 21.33
C ASN A 54 18.49 -0.30 20.80
N ALA A 55 17.51 0.15 21.59
CA ALA A 55 16.14 0.30 21.13
C ALA A 55 16.01 1.35 20.01
N LEU A 56 16.67 2.51 20.14
CA LEU A 56 16.71 3.54 19.08
C LEU A 56 17.33 3.02 17.78
N VAL A 57 18.41 2.24 17.88
CA VAL A 57 19.04 1.58 16.72
C VAL A 57 18.07 0.63 16.04
N VAL A 58 17.34 -0.18 16.81
CA VAL A 58 16.31 -1.09 16.29
C VAL A 58 15.20 -0.30 15.59
N PHE A 59 14.69 0.78 16.20
CA PHE A 59 13.68 1.63 15.57
C PHE A 59 14.16 2.27 14.27
N ALA A 60 15.42 2.70 14.18
CA ALA A 60 16.01 3.24 12.96
C ALA A 60 16.16 2.16 11.87
N LEU A 61 16.62 0.95 12.21
CA LEU A 61 16.73 -0.16 11.26
C LEU A 61 15.37 -0.58 10.68
N PHE A 62 14.35 -0.76 11.54
CA PHE A 62 13.01 -1.10 11.08
C PHE A 62 12.34 0.04 10.32
N SER A 63 12.65 1.30 10.66
CA SER A 63 12.22 2.47 9.89
C SER A 63 12.80 2.49 8.49
N MET A 64 14.08 2.14 8.35
CA MET A 64 14.76 2.03 7.04
C MET A 64 14.11 0.92 6.20
N LEU A 65 13.93 -0.28 6.79
CA LEU A 65 13.31 -1.41 6.09
C LEU A 65 11.87 -1.10 5.68
N GLY A 66 11.08 -0.52 6.58
CA GLY A 66 9.73 -0.06 6.29
C GLY A 66 9.70 1.00 5.19
N GLY A 67 10.66 1.93 5.18
CA GLY A 67 10.84 2.92 4.11
C GLY A 67 11.08 2.27 2.75
N ILE A 68 11.94 1.25 2.66
CA ILE A 68 12.21 0.51 1.42
C ILE A 68 10.95 -0.19 0.91
N ILE A 69 10.21 -0.86 1.81
CA ILE A 69 8.96 -1.54 1.46
C ILE A 69 7.93 -0.53 0.93
N VAL A 70 7.72 0.58 1.65
CA VAL A 70 6.80 1.64 1.23
C VAL A 70 7.23 2.27 -0.08
N PHE A 71 8.53 2.45 -0.32
CA PHE A 71 9.04 2.95 -1.59
C PHE A 71 8.65 2.04 -2.76
N ALA A 72 8.92 0.73 -2.63
CA ALA A 72 8.59 -0.25 -3.65
C ALA A 72 7.07 -0.33 -3.90
N THR A 73 6.26 -0.41 -2.83
CA THR A 73 4.80 -0.46 -2.99
C THR A 73 4.23 0.84 -3.53
N SER A 74 4.86 2.00 -3.28
CA SER A 74 4.40 3.29 -3.81
C SER A 74 4.65 3.44 -5.32
N LEU A 75 5.70 2.81 -5.85
CA LEU A 75 5.90 2.68 -7.30
C LEU A 75 4.79 1.82 -7.94
N ILE A 76 4.44 0.71 -7.30
CA ILE A 76 3.34 -0.16 -7.74
C ILE A 76 2.02 0.61 -7.68
N LEU A 77 1.77 1.37 -6.60
CA LEU A 77 0.58 2.19 -6.44
C LEU A 77 0.47 3.25 -7.54
N THR A 78 1.56 3.89 -7.92
CA THR A 78 1.57 4.89 -9.01
C THR A 78 1.16 4.27 -10.34
N ALA A 79 1.66 3.07 -10.64
CA ALA A 79 1.25 2.33 -11.83
C ALA A 79 -0.21 1.85 -11.76
N ALA A 80 -0.67 1.44 -10.57
CA ALA A 80 -2.03 1.00 -10.31
C ALA A 80 -3.03 2.15 -10.50
N LEU A 81 -2.76 3.32 -9.91
CA LEU A 81 -3.57 4.53 -10.03
C LEU A 81 -3.71 5.03 -11.47
N ARG A 82 -2.68 4.82 -12.32
CA ARG A 82 -2.73 5.26 -13.73
C ARG A 82 -3.64 4.38 -14.59
N LYS A 83 -3.79 3.11 -14.22
CA LYS A 83 -4.55 2.11 -14.97
C LYS A 83 -5.79 1.62 -14.22
N GLU A 84 -6.11 2.27 -13.11
CA GLU A 84 -7.24 1.95 -12.22
C GLU A 84 -7.31 0.47 -11.81
N TYR A 85 -6.16 -0.17 -11.58
CA TYR A 85 -6.11 -1.58 -11.18
C TYR A 85 -6.24 -1.75 -9.66
N GLU A 86 -7.46 -2.04 -9.19
CA GLU A 86 -7.81 -2.24 -7.77
C GLU A 86 -6.86 -3.21 -7.05
N LYS A 87 -6.58 -4.39 -7.64
CA LYS A 87 -5.83 -5.47 -6.96
C LYS A 87 -4.38 -5.08 -6.68
N LYS A 88 -3.82 -4.16 -7.48
CA LYS A 88 -2.45 -3.67 -7.31
C LYS A 88 -2.33 -2.59 -6.25
N MET A 89 -3.44 -2.04 -5.75
CA MET A 89 -3.44 -1.06 -4.66
C MET A 89 -3.33 -1.72 -3.28
N VAL A 90 -3.78 -2.98 -3.16
CA VAL A 90 -3.83 -3.74 -1.90
C VAL A 90 -2.48 -3.85 -1.17
N PRO A 91 -1.35 -4.18 -1.83
CA PRO A 91 -0.06 -4.30 -1.14
C PRO A 91 0.40 -2.99 -0.50
N TRP A 92 0.15 -1.86 -1.17
CA TRP A 92 0.46 -0.54 -0.63
C TRP A 92 -0.42 -0.21 0.57
N LEU A 93 -1.70 -0.56 0.51
CA LEU A 93 -2.66 -0.27 1.57
C LEU A 93 -2.26 -0.91 2.91
N TYR A 94 -1.89 -2.19 2.89
CA TYR A 94 -1.43 -2.90 4.09
C TYR A 94 -0.05 -2.43 4.55
N SER A 95 0.91 -2.30 3.63
CA SER A 95 2.27 -1.92 4.02
C SER A 95 2.36 -0.50 4.55
N PHE A 96 1.61 0.45 3.95
CA PHE A 96 1.58 1.83 4.40
C PHE A 96 0.85 2.00 5.73
N ALA A 97 -0.25 1.26 5.96
CA ALA A 97 -0.91 1.24 7.27
C ALA A 97 0.02 0.74 8.38
N ALA A 98 0.68 -0.41 8.17
CA ALA A 98 1.63 -0.96 9.12
C ALA A 98 2.80 0.00 9.38
N PHE A 99 3.29 0.66 8.33
CA PHE A 99 4.34 1.67 8.43
C PHE A 99 3.92 2.88 9.26
N ILE A 100 2.70 3.42 9.06
CA ILE A 100 2.18 4.55 9.84
C ILE A 100 2.11 4.19 11.33
N VAL A 101 1.55 3.02 11.66
CA VAL A 101 1.41 2.57 13.04
C VAL A 101 2.78 2.42 13.70
N PHE A 102 3.71 1.73 13.04
CA PHE A 102 5.08 1.58 13.52
C PHE A 102 5.77 2.94 13.71
N ARG A 103 5.64 3.84 12.73
CA ARG A 103 6.25 5.18 12.80
C ARG A 103 5.65 6.04 13.88
N PHE A 104 4.36 5.92 14.18
CA PHE A 104 3.72 6.61 15.29
C PHE A 104 4.31 6.17 16.64
N PHE A 105 4.49 4.86 16.86
CA PHE A 105 5.14 4.35 18.07
C PHE A 105 6.61 4.78 18.17
N ALA A 106 7.37 4.67 17.08
CA ALA A 106 8.76 5.11 17.04
C ALA A 106 8.86 6.62 17.35
N PHE A 107 8.00 7.44 16.75
CA PHE A 107 7.95 8.88 16.98
C PHE A 107 7.72 9.25 18.45
N ILE A 108 6.78 8.58 19.14
CA ILE A 108 6.54 8.80 20.57
C ILE A 108 7.80 8.46 21.37
N PHE A 109 8.41 7.31 21.09
CA PHE A 109 9.61 6.87 21.80
C PHE A 109 10.78 7.84 21.61
N PHE A 110 11.06 8.24 20.36
CA PHE A 110 12.09 9.24 20.03
C PHE A 110 11.84 10.58 20.73
N SER A 111 10.59 11.04 20.77
CA SER A 111 10.23 12.32 21.42
C SER A 111 10.40 12.30 22.93
N ILE A 112 10.28 11.13 23.58
CA ILE A 112 10.47 10.98 25.04
C ILE A 112 11.95 10.85 25.40
N VAL A 113 12.69 10.07 24.61
CA VAL A 113 14.06 9.68 24.94
C VAL A 113 15.10 10.74 24.54
N ASN A 114 14.85 11.45 23.45
CA ASN A 114 15.79 12.44 22.94
C ASN A 114 15.60 13.80 23.62
N ASP A 115 16.71 14.47 23.90
CA ASP A 115 16.66 15.81 24.47
C ASP A 115 16.18 16.83 23.42
N MET A 116 15.14 17.58 23.76
CA MET A 116 14.57 18.63 22.92
C MET A 116 15.35 19.95 22.99
N ILE A 117 16.53 19.99 23.62
CA ILE A 117 17.41 21.15 23.53
C ILE A 117 18.10 21.27 22.15
N PHE A 118 18.29 20.14 21.46
CA PHE A 118 18.95 20.12 20.17
C PHE A 118 17.99 20.42 19.02
N ALA A 119 18.37 21.38 18.16
CA ALA A 119 17.55 21.86 17.05
C ALA A 119 17.11 20.75 16.08
N TYR A 120 17.98 19.75 15.84
CA TYR A 120 17.67 18.59 15.02
C TYR A 120 16.49 17.78 15.59
N ASN A 121 16.50 17.49 16.88
CA ASN A 121 15.43 16.70 17.54
C ASN A 121 14.09 17.44 17.50
N ILE A 122 14.10 18.75 17.79
CA ILE A 122 12.90 19.61 17.68
C ILE A 122 12.35 19.55 16.24
N THR A 123 13.23 19.77 15.25
CA THR A 123 12.84 19.84 13.84
C THR A 123 12.27 18.50 13.36
N MET A 124 12.92 17.39 13.70
CA MET A 124 12.44 16.04 13.36
C MET A 124 11.10 15.74 14.03
N CYS A 125 10.90 16.15 15.29
CA CYS A 125 9.64 15.97 15.99
C CYS A 125 8.48 16.69 15.28
N ILE A 126 8.67 17.96 14.91
CA ILE A 126 7.65 18.77 14.20
C ILE A 126 7.36 18.19 12.81
N LEU A 127 8.40 17.78 12.07
CA LEU A 127 8.25 17.17 10.75
C LEU A 127 7.47 15.84 10.83
N TRP A 128 7.83 14.96 11.76
CA TRP A 128 7.17 13.66 11.92
C TRP A 128 5.72 13.79 12.39
N MET A 129 5.42 14.76 13.26
CA MET A 129 4.03 15.09 13.61
C MET A 129 3.21 15.45 12.36
N THR A 130 3.77 16.29 11.49
CA THR A 130 3.12 16.71 10.24
C THR A 130 2.98 15.53 9.26
N PHE A 131 4.03 14.74 9.07
CA PHE A 131 4.02 13.59 8.16
C PHE A 131 3.03 12.52 8.59
N ILE A 132 2.87 12.25 9.88
CA ILE A 132 1.88 11.28 10.36
C ILE A 132 0.46 11.74 10.00
N CYS A 133 0.12 13.02 10.22
CA CYS A 133 -1.18 13.57 9.85
C CYS A 133 -1.46 13.42 8.34
N PHE A 134 -0.52 13.82 7.49
CA PHE A 134 -0.65 13.65 6.04
C PHE A 134 -0.69 12.18 5.60
N SER A 135 0.01 11.29 6.31
CA SER A 135 0.01 9.86 6.00
C SER A 135 -1.33 9.21 6.31
N ILE A 136 -1.94 9.54 7.45
CA ILE A 136 -3.29 9.06 7.80
C ILE A 136 -4.30 9.57 6.76
N TYR A 137 -4.27 10.86 6.45
CA TYR A 137 -5.15 11.45 5.45
C TYR A 137 -4.97 10.82 4.05
N GLY A 138 -3.71 10.67 3.62
CA GLY A 138 -3.36 10.03 2.36
C GLY A 138 -3.82 8.57 2.29
N TRP A 139 -3.65 7.82 3.37
CA TRP A 139 -4.12 6.44 3.44
C TRP A 139 -5.64 6.35 3.30
N LEU A 140 -6.40 7.21 4.00
CA LEU A 140 -7.86 7.26 3.90
C LEU A 140 -8.34 7.58 2.47
N ILE A 141 -7.68 8.50 1.76
CA ILE A 141 -8.02 8.81 0.37
C ILE A 141 -7.85 7.60 -0.53
N VAL A 142 -6.70 6.92 -0.45
CA VAL A 142 -6.42 5.75 -1.30
C VAL A 142 -7.34 4.60 -0.93
N TYR A 143 -7.70 4.46 0.34
CA TYR A 143 -8.67 3.48 0.80
C TYR A 143 -10.07 3.75 0.26
N SER A 144 -10.55 4.99 0.32
CA SER A 144 -11.84 5.40 -0.27
C SER A 144 -11.89 5.03 -1.76
N LEU A 145 -10.85 5.42 -2.50
CA LEU A 145 -10.74 5.12 -3.92
C LEU A 145 -10.72 3.60 -4.20
N TYR A 146 -10.01 2.82 -3.39
CA TYR A 146 -9.98 1.37 -3.52
C TYR A 146 -11.38 0.75 -3.33
N VAL A 147 -12.14 1.21 -2.34
CA VAL A 147 -13.51 0.74 -2.10
C VAL A 147 -14.43 1.09 -3.26
N GLU A 148 -14.33 2.32 -3.78
CA GLU A 148 -15.12 2.79 -4.93
C GLU A 148 -14.85 1.94 -6.19
N LEU A 149 -13.57 1.66 -6.50
CA LEU A 149 -13.21 0.80 -7.63
C LEU A 149 -13.74 -0.62 -7.45
N CYS A 150 -13.64 -1.20 -6.25
CA CYS A 150 -14.17 -2.53 -5.99
C CYS A 150 -15.69 -2.62 -6.15
N ASP A 151 -16.42 -1.57 -5.79
CA ASP A 151 -17.87 -1.54 -5.98
C ASP A 151 -18.23 -1.46 -7.47
N LEU A 152 -17.51 -0.64 -8.24
CA LEU A 152 -17.66 -0.57 -9.69
C LEU A 152 -17.38 -1.91 -10.37
N THR A 153 -16.26 -2.57 -10.04
CA THR A 153 -15.92 -3.89 -10.61
C THR A 153 -17.01 -4.94 -10.31
N ARG A 154 -17.59 -4.91 -9.09
CA ARG A 154 -18.69 -5.83 -8.72
C ARG A 154 -19.97 -5.54 -9.49
N LEU A 155 -20.29 -4.28 -9.71
CA LEU A 155 -21.45 -3.88 -10.51
C LEU A 155 -21.29 -4.27 -11.97
N GLU A 156 -20.09 -4.12 -12.53
CA GLU A 156 -19.73 -4.55 -13.88
C GLU A 156 -19.88 -6.08 -14.02
N ASP A 157 -19.30 -6.86 -13.09
CA ASP A 157 -19.43 -8.33 -13.08
C ASP A 157 -20.90 -8.77 -12.99
N LEU A 158 -21.70 -8.10 -12.15
CA LEU A 158 -23.13 -8.39 -12.01
C LEU A 158 -23.90 -8.08 -13.30
N ALA A 159 -23.58 -6.96 -13.97
CA ALA A 159 -24.19 -6.61 -15.25
C ALA A 159 -23.81 -7.61 -16.35
N HIS A 160 -22.54 -8.01 -16.44
CA HIS A 160 -22.09 -9.04 -17.37
C HIS A 160 -22.79 -10.39 -17.13
N LEU A 161 -22.95 -10.80 -15.87
CA LEU A 161 -23.70 -12.00 -15.52
C LEU A 161 -25.17 -11.91 -15.93
N ARG A 162 -25.82 -10.76 -15.71
CA ARG A 162 -27.23 -10.57 -16.11
C ARG A 162 -27.40 -10.57 -17.63
N ILE A 163 -26.52 -9.90 -18.38
CA ILE A 163 -26.54 -9.89 -19.85
C ILE A 163 -26.28 -11.30 -20.38
N GLY A 164 -25.26 -12.00 -19.86
CA GLY A 164 -24.97 -13.39 -20.24
C GLY A 164 -26.14 -14.33 -19.93
N THR A 165 -26.80 -14.14 -18.79
CA THR A 165 -28.00 -14.91 -18.43
C THR A 165 -29.15 -14.62 -19.40
N MET A 166 -29.43 -13.35 -19.72
CA MET A 166 -30.47 -12.98 -20.68
C MET A 166 -30.17 -13.46 -22.10
N GLN A 167 -28.91 -13.46 -22.53
CA GLN A 167 -28.48 -14.05 -23.79
C GLN A 167 -28.67 -15.58 -23.79
N SER A 168 -28.31 -16.27 -22.70
CA SER A 168 -28.53 -17.71 -22.57
C SER A 168 -30.02 -18.06 -22.54
N LEU A 169 -30.84 -17.27 -21.85
CA LEU A 169 -32.29 -17.39 -21.82
C LEU A 169 -32.88 -17.19 -23.22
N ASN A 170 -32.49 -16.11 -23.92
CA ASN A 170 -32.94 -15.84 -25.28
C ASN A 170 -32.50 -16.94 -26.26
N ALA A 171 -31.27 -17.47 -26.13
CA ALA A 171 -30.80 -18.60 -26.92
C ALA A 171 -31.61 -19.89 -26.64
N SER A 172 -31.97 -20.14 -25.39
CA SER A 172 -32.81 -21.27 -25.01
C SER A 172 -34.28 -21.12 -25.46
N THR A 173 -34.84 -19.91 -25.47
CA THR A 173 -36.20 -19.66 -25.97
C THR A 173 -36.27 -19.58 -27.49
N THR A 174 -35.23 -19.10 -28.18
CA THR A 174 -35.18 -19.17 -29.66
C THR A 174 -34.97 -20.59 -30.16
N GLN A 175 -34.18 -21.43 -29.47
CA GLN A 175 -34.10 -22.86 -29.76
C GLN A 175 -35.39 -23.63 -29.41
N SER A 176 -36.18 -23.17 -28.42
CA SER A 176 -37.50 -23.77 -28.14
C SER A 176 -38.60 -23.31 -29.10
N ILE A 177 -38.49 -22.11 -29.69
CA ILE A 177 -39.44 -21.59 -30.70
C ILE A 177 -39.12 -22.12 -32.10
N ALA A 178 -37.86 -22.45 -32.40
CA ALA A 178 -37.45 -23.17 -33.60
C ALA A 178 -37.64 -24.70 -33.46
N GLY A 179 -38.87 -25.10 -33.13
CA GLY A 179 -39.45 -26.40 -33.48
C GLY A 179 -38.65 -27.65 -33.12
N SER A 180 -38.94 -28.23 -31.95
CA SER A 180 -38.86 -29.68 -31.74
C SER A 180 -39.92 -30.38 -32.61
N ARG A 181 -39.69 -30.44 -33.92
CA ARG A 181 -40.39 -31.41 -34.78
C ARG A 181 -39.67 -32.75 -34.64
N PRO A 182 -40.30 -33.79 -34.07
CA PRO A 182 -39.78 -35.14 -34.21
C PRO A 182 -39.87 -35.50 -35.70
N THR A 183 -38.75 -35.55 -36.39
CA THR A 183 -38.69 -36.18 -37.72
C THR A 183 -38.67 -37.69 -37.50
N THR A 184 -39.85 -38.30 -37.55
CA THR A 184 -40.04 -39.74 -37.57
C THR A 184 -39.26 -40.35 -38.75
N PRO A 185 -38.39 -41.36 -38.54
CA PRO A 185 -37.65 -41.98 -39.63
C PRO A 185 -38.44 -43.16 -40.20
N HIS A 186 -39.64 -42.94 -40.75
CA HIS A 186 -40.34 -43.98 -41.53
C HIS A 186 -41.24 -43.36 -42.59
N SER A 187 -40.66 -43.05 -43.76
CA SER A 187 -41.37 -42.96 -45.04
C SER A 187 -40.35 -42.98 -46.18
N ALA A 188 -39.72 -44.12 -46.39
CA ALA A 188 -38.96 -44.40 -47.60
C ALA A 188 -39.81 -45.30 -48.52
N VAL A 189 -40.26 -44.71 -49.62
CA VAL A 189 -40.38 -45.29 -50.97
C VAL A 189 -41.13 -46.63 -51.13
N SER A 190 -42.31 -46.58 -51.77
CA SER A 190 -42.73 -47.61 -52.72
C SER A 190 -43.67 -47.00 -53.77
N ALA A 191 -43.08 -46.46 -54.83
CA ALA A 191 -43.77 -46.22 -56.09
C ALA A 191 -43.16 -47.18 -57.13
N LEU A 192 -43.86 -48.28 -57.42
CA LEU A 192 -43.63 -49.10 -58.61
C LEU A 192 -44.33 -48.42 -59.79
N PRO A 193 -43.71 -48.30 -60.98
CA PRO A 193 -44.42 -47.88 -62.17
C PRO A 193 -45.13 -49.08 -62.83
N ALA A 194 -46.28 -48.79 -63.42
CA ALA A 194 -47.09 -49.70 -64.20
C ALA A 194 -46.43 -50.06 -65.54
N ASN A 195 -46.47 -51.36 -65.88
CA ASN A 195 -46.87 -51.87 -67.19
C ASN A 195 -47.26 -53.35 -67.07
#